data_AF-A0AAV9EVS0-F1
#
_entry.id   AF-A0AAV9EVS0-F1
#
_cell.length_a   1.000
_cell.length_b   1.000
_cell.length_c   1.000
_cell.angle_alpha   90.00
_cell.angle_beta   90.00
_cell.angle_gamma   90.00
#
_symmetry.space_group_name_H-M   'P 1'
#
loop_
_entity.id
_entity.type
_entity.pdbx_description
1 polymer ?
#
loop_
_entity_poly.entity_id
_entity_poly.type
_entity_poly.pdbx_seq_one_letter_code
_entity_poly.pdbx_strand_id
1 'polypeptide(L)'
;MIQCVREIPWRRPRGEPEASAAEPHGTPCNEKLLTKTYRAKWSQQQDILCPMCESAEETTEHLFVHCPVALRLWALLHDAIDFDLQTLSLQGLWEASKKLKPTGDRSPGGKVSQSLVPVVLWALWLARNSRAFRNTRVYHENIWETAVFFIKAWGRACIGMKIFLVKGKFEISDG
;
A
#
# COMPACT_ATOMS: atom_id res chain seq x y z
N MET A 1 -15.00 -7.04 -37.39
CA MET A 1 -15.36 -5.73 -37.97
C MET A 1 -16.72 -5.36 -37.40
N ILE A 2 -16.94 -4.07 -37.08
CA ILE A 2 -18.22 -3.46 -36.64
C ILE A 2 -18.47 -3.65 -35.12
N GLN A 3 -18.05 -2.76 -34.21
CA GLN A 3 -18.54 -1.39 -33.87
C GLN A 3 -20.05 -1.27 -33.60
N CYS A 4 -20.39 -0.90 -32.37
CA CYS A 4 -21.33 0.17 -31.94
C CYS A 4 -21.90 -0.20 -30.55
N VAL A 5 -21.51 0.39 -29.42
CA VAL A 5 -21.62 1.79 -28.98
C VAL A 5 -23.08 2.21 -28.72
N ARG A 6 -23.32 2.77 -27.52
CA ARG A 6 -24.38 3.73 -27.12
C ARG A 6 -25.78 3.14 -26.83
N GLU A 7 -26.55 3.51 -25.78
CA GLU A 7 -26.48 4.49 -24.68
C GLU A 7 -27.30 3.99 -23.48
N ILE A 8 -27.00 4.51 -22.29
CA ILE A 8 -27.82 4.40 -21.09
C ILE A 8 -28.73 5.63 -21.03
N PRO A 9 -30.07 5.49 -21.02
CA PRO A 9 -30.95 6.59 -20.64
C PRO A 9 -31.32 6.44 -19.16
N TRP A 10 -30.73 7.29 -18.33
CA TRP A 10 -31.22 7.55 -16.98
C TRP A 10 -32.54 8.31 -17.03
N ARG A 11 -33.65 7.67 -16.62
CA ARG A 11 -34.80 8.35 -16.02
C ARG A 11 -35.67 7.32 -15.28
N ARG A 12 -35.80 7.46 -13.96
CA ARG A 12 -36.94 6.87 -13.23
C ARG A 12 -38.15 7.78 -13.44
N PRO A 13 -39.33 7.25 -13.81
CA PRO A 13 -40.59 7.96 -13.59
C PRO A 13 -40.83 8.09 -12.09
N ARG A 14 -41.30 9.26 -11.68
CA ARG A 14 -41.69 9.59 -10.31
C ARG A 14 -43.16 9.21 -10.15
N GLY A 15 -43.47 8.35 -9.18
CA GLY A 15 -44.84 8.08 -8.74
C GLY A 15 -45.16 6.59 -8.69
N GLU A 16 -45.06 5.99 -7.50
CA GLU A 16 -46.13 5.24 -6.81
C GLU A 16 -45.59 4.55 -5.53
N PRO A 17 -46.44 4.30 -4.52
CA PRO A 17 -46.05 4.33 -3.10
C PRO A 17 -45.63 2.97 -2.52
N GLU A 18 -44.89 3.05 -1.40
CA GLU A 18 -44.44 1.95 -0.55
C GLU A 18 -45.59 1.06 -0.05
N ALA A 19 -45.39 -0.26 -0.11
CA ALA A 19 -46.12 -1.21 0.72
C ALA A 19 -45.24 -2.42 1.08
N SER A 20 -44.56 -2.29 2.22
CA SER A 20 -44.51 -3.24 3.34
C SER A 20 -44.61 -4.76 3.10
N ALA A 21 -43.63 -5.45 3.69
CA ALA A 21 -43.67 -6.77 4.36
C ALA A 21 -43.33 -8.05 3.56
N ALA A 22 -42.03 -8.40 3.65
CA ALA A 22 -41.43 -9.67 4.06
C ALA A 22 -42.08 -11.03 3.71
N GLU A 23 -41.27 -11.91 3.09
CA GLU A 23 -41.26 -13.36 3.33
C GLU A 23 -39.83 -13.94 3.25
N PRO A 24 -39.50 -14.97 4.07
CA PRO A 24 -38.31 -15.80 3.90
C PRO A 24 -38.68 -17.27 3.60
N HIS A 25 -38.31 -17.79 2.43
CA HIS A 25 -38.32 -19.24 2.16
C HIS A 25 -37.12 -19.70 1.33
N GLY A 26 -36.74 -20.95 1.58
CA GLY A 26 -35.47 -21.57 1.24
C GLY A 26 -35.17 -21.81 -0.24
N THR A 27 -33.86 -21.90 -0.44
CA THR A 27 -33.01 -22.21 -1.60
C THR A 27 -33.49 -23.21 -2.65
N PRO A 28 -33.02 -23.02 -3.90
CA PRO A 28 -32.56 -24.12 -4.74
C PRO A 28 -31.07 -24.02 -5.10
N CYS A 29 -30.44 -25.20 -5.09
CA CYS A 29 -29.11 -25.53 -5.57
C CYS A 29 -28.84 -25.00 -6.98
N ASN A 30 -27.71 -24.31 -7.21
CA ASN A 30 -26.84 -24.44 -8.40
C ASN A 30 -25.64 -23.46 -8.36
N GLU A 31 -24.48 -24.04 -8.06
CA GLU A 31 -23.17 -23.80 -8.70
C GLU A 31 -22.70 -22.39 -9.13
N LYS A 32 -21.46 -22.13 -8.69
CA LYS A 32 -20.43 -21.23 -9.25
C LYS A 32 -20.51 -19.77 -8.82
N LEU A 33 -19.98 -19.52 -7.62
CA LEU A 33 -18.77 -18.73 -7.38
C LEU A 33 -18.55 -18.68 -5.86
N LEU A 34 -17.29 -18.65 -5.40
CA LEU A 34 -16.95 -18.29 -4.02
C LEU A 34 -17.45 -16.86 -3.77
N THR A 35 -18.70 -16.73 -3.36
CA THR A 35 -19.32 -15.42 -3.14
C THR A 35 -18.71 -14.78 -1.90
N LYS A 36 -18.49 -13.47 -2.01
CA LYS A 36 -17.90 -12.58 -0.98
C LYS A 36 -18.54 -12.71 0.41
N THR A 37 -19.72 -13.32 0.50
CA THR A 37 -20.51 -13.54 1.71
C THR A 37 -19.87 -14.56 2.66
N TYR A 38 -19.16 -15.58 2.16
CA TYR A 38 -18.41 -16.48 3.06
C TYR A 38 -17.19 -15.78 3.67
N ARG A 39 -16.55 -14.86 2.91
CA ARG A 39 -15.43 -14.03 3.38
C ARG A 39 -15.86 -12.98 4.41
N ALA A 40 -17.08 -12.46 4.30
CA ALA A 40 -17.62 -11.44 5.20
C ALA A 40 -17.84 -11.95 6.64
N LYS A 41 -18.18 -13.23 6.82
CA LYS A 41 -18.39 -13.82 8.15
C LYS A 41 -17.10 -14.09 8.94
N TRP A 42 -15.96 -14.25 8.27
CA TRP A 42 -14.65 -14.46 8.93
C TRP A 42 -13.85 -13.15 9.08
N SER A 43 -14.16 -12.11 8.29
CA SER A 43 -13.51 -10.79 8.39
C SER A 43 -13.89 -10.02 9.66
N GLN A 44 -15.10 -10.15 10.19
CA GLN A 44 -15.61 -9.24 11.23
C GLN A 44 -15.03 -9.43 12.64
N GLN A 45 -14.38 -10.56 12.96
CA GLN A 45 -13.89 -10.82 14.33
C GLN A 45 -12.37 -10.62 14.52
N GLN A 46 -11.62 -10.42 13.44
CA GLN A 46 -10.16 -10.21 13.47
C GLN A 46 -9.77 -8.75 13.12
N ASP A 47 -10.79 -7.86 13.08
CA ASP A 47 -10.90 -6.72 12.16
C ASP A 47 -10.35 -5.38 12.68
N ILE A 48 -9.88 -5.34 13.94
CA ILE A 48 -9.41 -4.08 14.54
C ILE A 48 -7.89 -4.06 14.63
N LEU A 49 -7.21 -5.19 14.82
CA LEU A 49 -5.77 -5.20 15.05
C LEU A 49 -4.97 -5.16 13.73
N CYS A 50 -3.84 -4.46 13.76
CA CYS A 50 -2.88 -4.43 12.67
C CYS A 50 -2.37 -5.84 12.34
N PRO A 51 -2.53 -6.35 11.11
CA PRO A 51 -2.18 -7.72 10.73
C PRO A 51 -0.67 -7.93 10.57
N MET A 52 0.13 -6.87 10.73
CA MET A 52 1.60 -6.98 10.71
C MET A 52 2.18 -7.17 12.11
N CYS A 53 1.74 -6.38 13.11
CA CYS A 53 2.27 -6.44 14.47
C CYS A 53 1.33 -7.08 15.49
N GLU A 54 0.04 -7.20 15.18
CA GLU A 54 -1.00 -7.81 16.01
C GLU A 54 -1.14 -7.19 17.42
N SER A 55 -0.59 -6.00 17.64
CA SER A 55 -0.43 -5.40 18.97
C SER A 55 -1.23 -4.13 19.21
N ALA A 56 -1.74 -3.50 18.15
CA ALA A 56 -2.49 -2.25 18.22
C ALA A 56 -3.52 -2.20 17.09
N GLU A 57 -4.47 -1.27 17.20
CA GLU A 57 -5.50 -1.04 16.19
C GLU A 57 -4.89 -0.64 14.83
N GLU A 58 -5.42 -1.21 13.75
CA GLU A 58 -5.06 -0.85 12.38
C GLU A 58 -5.65 0.52 12.04
N THR A 59 -4.82 1.55 12.19
CA THR A 59 -5.07 2.86 11.58
C THR A 59 -4.01 3.13 10.51
N THR A 60 -4.26 4.08 9.61
CA THR A 60 -3.24 4.48 8.61
C THR A 60 -1.98 5.03 9.27
N GLU A 61 -2.13 5.82 10.33
CA GLU A 61 -0.98 6.31 11.11
C GLU A 61 -0.26 5.16 11.81
N HIS A 62 -0.98 4.22 12.42
CA HIS A 62 -0.33 3.05 13.00
C HIS A 62 0.41 2.27 11.92
N LEU A 63 -0.25 1.93 10.81
CA LEU A 63 0.31 1.09 9.75
C LEU A 63 1.63 1.62 9.19
N PHE A 64 1.71 2.93 8.95
CA PHE A 64 2.84 3.53 8.24
C PHE A 64 3.85 4.23 9.14
N VAL A 65 3.47 4.63 10.36
CA VAL A 65 4.32 5.46 11.23
C VAL A 65 4.63 4.75 12.55
N HIS A 66 3.62 4.22 13.24
CA HIS A 66 3.81 3.70 14.61
C HIS A 66 3.99 2.19 14.70
N CYS A 67 3.69 1.44 13.63
CA CYS A 67 3.80 0.00 13.61
C CYS A 67 5.27 -0.39 13.84
N PRO A 68 5.59 -1.31 14.78
CA PRO A 68 6.96 -1.76 15.00
C PRO A 68 7.65 -2.27 13.72
N VAL A 69 6.89 -2.82 12.79
CA VAL A 69 7.38 -3.25 11.47
C VAL A 69 7.76 -2.05 10.61
N ALA A 70 6.93 -1.01 10.57
CA ALA A 70 7.22 0.23 9.85
C ALA A 70 8.43 0.95 10.44
N LEU A 71 8.50 1.09 11.76
CA LEU A 71 9.63 1.71 12.46
C LEU A 71 10.97 1.06 12.12
N ARG A 72 11.02 -0.28 12.01
CA ARG A 72 12.23 -0.99 11.58
C ARG A 72 12.64 -0.64 10.15
N LEU A 73 11.68 -0.55 9.23
CA LEU A 73 11.96 -0.17 7.85
C LEU A 73 12.44 1.28 7.74
N TRP A 74 11.88 2.17 8.55
CA TRP A 74 12.33 3.55 8.63
C TRP A 74 13.74 3.67 9.20
N ALA A 75 14.09 2.86 10.19
CA ALA A 75 15.47 2.78 10.69
C ALA A 75 16.45 2.29 9.61
N LEU A 76 16.09 1.25 8.85
CA LEU A 76 16.92 0.78 7.72
C LEU A 76 17.06 1.85 6.63
N LEU A 77 16.00 2.61 6.36
CA LEU A 77 16.08 3.73 5.43
C LEU A 77 16.99 4.84 5.97
N HIS A 78 16.82 5.23 7.24
CA HIS A 78 17.68 6.19 7.90
C HIS A 78 19.15 5.78 7.79
N ASP A 79 19.48 4.52 8.10
CA ASP A 79 20.85 4.01 7.98
C ASP A 79 21.35 4.07 6.53
N ALA A 80 20.47 3.91 5.54
CA ALA A 80 20.84 3.88 4.12
C ALA A 80 21.09 5.24 3.47
N ILE A 81 20.45 6.32 3.96
CA ILE A 81 20.50 7.66 3.34
C ILE A 81 20.65 8.82 4.34
N ASP A 82 20.88 8.53 5.62
CA ASP A 82 20.95 9.50 6.71
C ASP A 82 19.67 10.36 6.83
N PHE A 83 18.52 9.73 6.61
CA PHE A 83 17.21 10.37 6.67
C PHE A 83 16.63 10.36 8.08
N ASP A 84 16.67 11.51 8.74
CA ASP A 84 16.13 11.63 10.09
C ASP A 84 14.60 11.68 10.08
N LEU A 85 14.00 10.59 10.55
CA LEU A 85 12.56 10.38 10.57
C LEU A 85 12.01 10.67 11.97
N GLN A 86 12.06 11.93 12.40
CA GLN A 86 11.52 12.36 13.70
C GLN A 86 9.99 12.50 13.73
N THR A 87 9.30 12.05 12.69
CA THR A 87 7.89 12.42 12.48
C THR A 87 6.95 11.40 13.06
N LEU A 88 6.16 11.80 14.05
CA LEU A 88 5.11 10.99 14.68
C LEU A 88 3.79 11.00 13.91
N SER A 89 3.76 11.46 12.65
CA SER A 89 2.53 11.51 11.86
C SER A 89 2.80 11.32 10.37
N LEU A 90 1.75 10.91 9.64
CA LEU A 90 1.81 10.76 8.17
C LEU A 90 2.12 12.08 7.47
N GLN A 91 1.55 13.19 7.98
CA GLN A 91 1.84 14.53 7.46
C GLN A 91 3.31 14.88 7.66
N GLY A 92 3.86 14.61 8.85
CA GLY A 92 5.26 14.85 9.13
C GLY A 92 6.16 14.04 8.19
N LEU A 93 5.85 12.76 7.98
CA LEU A 93 6.58 11.90 7.04
C LEU A 93 6.60 12.49 5.62
N TRP A 94 5.45 13.01 5.16
CA TRP A 94 5.37 13.68 3.87
C TRP A 94 6.24 14.94 3.80
N GLU A 95 6.21 15.80 4.82
CA GLU A 95 7.06 16.99 4.87
C GLU A 95 8.56 16.64 4.95
N ALA A 96 8.92 15.62 5.72
CA ALA A 96 10.29 15.11 5.77
C ALA A 96 10.75 14.58 4.40
N SER A 97 9.87 13.90 3.66
CA SER A 97 10.19 13.44 2.30
C SER A 97 10.55 14.57 1.33
N LYS A 98 10.00 15.78 1.52
CA LYS A 98 10.36 16.95 0.70
C LYS A 98 11.79 17.42 0.98
N LYS A 99 12.30 17.23 2.20
CA LYS A 99 13.68 17.61 2.58
C LYS A 99 14.72 16.70 1.94
N LEU A 100 14.36 15.46 1.60
CA LEU A 100 15.24 14.51 0.88
C LEU A 100 15.64 15.01 -0.51
N LYS A 101 14.88 15.95 -1.08
CA LYS A 101 15.18 16.56 -2.36
C LYS A 101 15.28 18.08 -2.19
N PRO A 102 16.48 18.67 -2.26
CA PRO A 102 16.63 20.11 -2.32
C PRO A 102 15.74 20.70 -3.42
N THR A 103 15.04 21.80 -3.12
CA THR A 103 14.10 22.43 -4.06
C THR A 103 14.82 22.75 -5.38
N GLY A 104 14.29 22.23 -6.49
CA GLY A 104 14.87 22.44 -7.82
C GLY A 104 15.91 21.41 -8.27
N ASP A 105 16.28 20.43 -7.43
CA ASP A 105 17.22 19.38 -7.85
C ASP A 105 16.57 18.44 -8.89
N ARG A 106 17.15 18.41 -10.09
CA ARG A 106 16.76 17.54 -11.21
C ARG A 106 17.75 16.42 -11.46
N SER A 107 18.79 16.32 -10.62
CA SER A 107 19.80 15.27 -10.70
C SER A 107 19.17 13.88 -10.57
N PRO A 108 19.83 12.85 -11.10
CA PRO A 108 19.44 11.46 -10.84
C PRO A 108 19.30 11.17 -9.33
N GLY A 109 20.21 11.68 -8.49
CA GLY A 109 20.15 11.56 -7.04
C GLY A 109 18.89 12.16 -6.44
N GLY A 110 18.57 13.42 -6.77
CA GLY A 110 17.35 14.07 -6.28
C GLY A 110 16.07 13.36 -6.72
N LYS A 111 16.05 12.75 -7.91
CA LYS A 111 14.93 11.91 -8.36
C LYS A 111 14.82 10.62 -7.53
N VAL A 112 15.93 9.93 -7.27
CA VAL A 112 15.97 8.75 -6.37
C VAL A 112 15.40 9.12 -5.00
N SER A 113 15.90 10.19 -4.40
CA SER A 113 15.46 10.66 -3.08
C SER A 113 13.94 10.88 -2.96
N GLN A 114 13.29 11.43 -3.99
CA GLN A 114 11.83 11.60 -4.02
C GLN A 114 11.04 10.28 -4.02
N SER A 115 11.64 9.21 -4.52
CA SER A 115 10.97 7.90 -4.63
C SER A 115 11.06 7.06 -3.36
N LEU A 116 12.00 7.35 -2.45
CA LEU A 116 12.34 6.50 -1.31
C LEU A 116 11.17 6.32 -0.35
N VAL A 117 10.57 7.42 0.11
CA VAL A 117 9.42 7.38 1.04
C VAL A 117 8.20 6.71 0.39
N PRO A 118 7.75 7.09 -0.83
CA PRO A 118 6.66 6.41 -1.51
C PRO A 118 6.88 4.90 -1.70
N VAL A 119 8.11 4.47 -2.02
CA VAL A 119 8.41 3.05 -2.21
C VAL A 119 8.34 2.27 -0.90
N VAL A 120 8.82 2.85 0.21
CA VAL A 120 8.70 2.20 1.54
C VAL A 120 7.23 2.08 1.95
N LEU A 121 6.43 3.13 1.76
CA LEU A 121 4.99 3.09 2.00
C LEU A 121 4.30 2.01 1.17
N TRP A 122 4.66 1.90 -0.11
CA TRP A 122 4.15 0.86 -1.00
C TRP A 122 4.51 -0.55 -0.52
N ALA A 123 5.75 -0.77 -0.11
CA ALA A 123 6.21 -2.06 0.40
C ALA A 123 5.46 -2.47 1.68
N LEU A 124 5.26 -1.53 2.62
CA LEU A 124 4.44 -1.75 3.83
C LEU A 124 3.00 -2.11 3.49
N TRP A 125 2.39 -1.39 2.56
CA TRP A 125 1.03 -1.68 2.09
C TRP A 125 0.91 -3.08 1.46
N LEU A 126 1.89 -3.47 0.64
CA LEU A 126 1.93 -4.79 0.02
C LEU A 126 2.08 -5.91 1.07
N ALA A 127 2.93 -5.70 2.07
CA ALA A 127 3.12 -6.64 3.19
C ALA A 127 1.82 -6.81 3.99
N ARG A 128 1.16 -5.71 4.34
CA ARG A 128 -0.16 -5.71 5.01
C ARG A 128 -1.19 -6.48 4.21
N ASN A 129 -1.32 -6.21 2.92
CA ASN A 129 -2.29 -6.90 2.06
C ASN A 129 -1.98 -8.39 1.92
N SER A 130 -0.71 -8.76 1.86
CA SER A 130 -0.31 -10.16 1.83
C SER A 130 -0.72 -10.88 3.11
N ARG A 131 -0.54 -10.26 4.29
CA ARG A 131 -1.06 -10.78 5.56
C ARG A 131 -2.57 -10.93 5.54
N ALA A 132 -3.27 -9.83 5.26
CA ALA A 132 -4.72 -9.77 5.36
C ALA A 132 -5.43 -10.75 4.41
N PHE A 133 -4.88 -11.01 3.22
CA PHE A 133 -5.56 -11.82 2.21
C PHE A 133 -4.96 -13.22 1.99
N ARG A 134 -3.71 -13.45 2.38
CA ARG A 134 -2.99 -14.71 2.10
C ARG A 134 -2.49 -15.40 3.37
N ASN A 135 -2.70 -14.81 4.55
CA ASN A 135 -2.22 -15.31 5.84
C ASN A 135 -0.72 -15.70 5.81
N THR A 136 0.07 -15.03 4.97
CA THR A 136 1.51 -15.26 4.87
C THR A 136 2.18 -14.81 6.15
N ARG A 137 3.39 -15.28 6.50
CA ARG A 137 4.19 -14.65 7.56
C ARG A 137 4.87 -13.39 7.02
N VAL A 138 4.94 -12.33 7.82
CA VAL A 138 5.67 -11.10 7.47
C VAL A 138 6.95 -11.06 8.29
N TYR A 139 8.05 -11.02 7.56
CA TYR A 139 9.38 -10.78 8.07
C TYR A 139 9.80 -9.41 7.54
N HIS A 140 10.36 -8.57 8.41
CA HIS A 140 10.68 -7.19 8.07
C HIS A 140 11.78 -7.11 7.00
N GLU A 141 12.69 -8.09 7.01
CA GLU A 141 13.72 -8.31 6.00
C GLU A 141 13.11 -8.44 4.60
N ASN A 142 12.02 -9.21 4.46
CA ASN A 142 11.34 -9.39 3.18
C ASN A 142 10.70 -8.08 2.67
N ILE A 143 10.22 -7.23 3.58
CA ILE A 143 9.64 -5.93 3.19
C ILE A 143 10.74 -4.97 2.75
N TRP A 144 11.87 -4.96 3.47
CA TRP A 144 13.03 -4.15 3.08
C TRP A 144 13.59 -4.57 1.72
N GLU A 145 13.77 -5.88 1.48
CA GLU A 145 14.19 -6.39 0.17
C GLU A 145 13.22 -6.00 -0.94
N THR A 146 11.91 -6.05 -0.66
CA THR A 146 10.86 -5.59 -1.58
C THR A 146 11.00 -4.09 -1.87
N ALA A 147 11.23 -3.27 -0.85
CA ALA A 147 11.46 -1.84 -1.01
C ALA A 147 12.72 -1.56 -1.85
N VAL A 148 13.84 -2.21 -1.54
CA VAL A 148 15.10 -2.11 -2.28
C VAL A 148 14.92 -2.55 -3.74
N PHE A 149 14.18 -3.63 -3.99
CA PHE A 149 13.84 -4.07 -5.33
C PHE A 149 13.10 -2.98 -6.11
N PHE A 150 12.06 -2.37 -5.51
CA PHE A 150 11.30 -1.31 -6.17
C PHE A 150 12.13 -0.04 -6.38
N ILE A 151 12.98 0.36 -5.43
CA ILE A 151 13.91 1.49 -5.60
C ILE A 151 14.82 1.23 -6.82
N LYS A 152 15.43 0.05 -6.90
CA LYS A 152 16.31 -0.33 -8.02
C LYS A 152 15.57 -0.38 -9.35
N ALA A 153 14.37 -0.96 -9.37
CA ALA A 153 13.54 -1.05 -10.56
C ALA A 153 13.12 0.34 -11.06
N TRP A 154 12.72 1.22 -10.14
CA TRP A 154 12.35 2.60 -10.46
C TRP A 154 13.54 3.42 -10.96
N GLY A 155 14.71 3.29 -10.32
CA GLY A 155 15.95 3.92 -10.78
C GLY A 155 16.29 3.57 -12.22
N ARG A 156 16.19 2.27 -12.57
CA ARG A 156 16.43 1.80 -13.94
C ARG A 156 15.37 2.29 -14.93
N ALA A 157 14.08 2.14 -14.58
CA ALA A 157 12.99 2.41 -15.51
C ALA A 157 12.70 3.90 -15.72
N CYS A 158 12.82 4.72 -14.67
CA CYS A 158 12.38 6.12 -14.70
C CYS A 158 13.54 7.13 -14.76
N ILE A 159 14.74 6.75 -14.31
CA ILE A 159 15.93 7.63 -14.35
C ILE A 159 16.99 7.10 -15.33
N GLY A 160 16.98 5.80 -15.63
CA GLY A 160 18.03 5.16 -16.43
C GLY A 160 19.29 4.86 -15.63
N MET A 161 19.22 4.85 -14.30
CA MET A 161 20.36 4.66 -13.41
C MET A 161 20.37 3.29 -12.76
N LYS A 162 21.57 2.77 -12.49
CA LYS A 162 21.75 1.58 -11.65
C LYS A 162 21.93 2.04 -10.21
N ILE A 163 21.02 1.61 -9.34
CA ILE A 163 21.09 1.84 -7.90
C ILE A 163 21.61 0.56 -7.23
N PHE A 164 22.61 0.71 -6.37
CA PHE A 164 23.19 -0.35 -5.56
C PHE A 164 22.92 -0.09 -4.09
N LEU A 165 22.88 -1.16 -3.30
CA LEU A 165 22.87 -1.08 -1.85
C LEU A 165 24.18 -1.74 -1.39
N VAL A 166 25.18 -0.94 -1.03
CA VAL A 166 26.53 -1.39 -0.68
C VAL A 166 26.76 -1.07 0.78
N LYS A 167 27.03 -2.10 1.60
CA LYS A 167 27.22 -1.96 3.06
C LYS A 167 26.09 -1.16 3.75
N GLY A 168 24.87 -1.32 3.27
CA GLY A 168 23.69 -0.62 3.80
C GLY A 168 23.44 0.77 3.24
N LYS A 169 24.34 1.36 2.44
CA LYS A 169 24.15 2.70 1.83
C LYS A 169 23.74 2.58 0.35
N PHE A 170 22.91 3.52 -0.12
CA PHE A 170 22.54 3.57 -1.54
C PHE A 170 23.60 4.30 -2.37
N GLU A 171 24.05 3.66 -3.44
CA GLU A 171 25.01 4.21 -4.40
C GLU A 171 24.38 4.25 -5.80
N ILE A 172 24.65 5.31 -6.55
CA ILE A 172 24.12 5.52 -7.91
C ILE A 172 25.29 5.46 -8.89
N SER A 173 25.17 4.64 -9.92
CA SER A 173 26.11 4.57 -11.03
C SER A 173 25.41 4.85 -12.35
N ASP A 174 26.11 5.57 -13.22
CA ASP A 174 25.75 5.63 -14.64
C ASP A 174 25.84 4.22 -15.23
N GLY A 175 24.81 3.88 -16.02
CA GLY A 175 24.52 2.53 -16.49
C GLY A 175 25.45 2.03 -17.58
#